data_AF-A0A4U8UTG2-F1
#
_entry.id   AF-A0A4U8UTG2-F1
#
_cell.length_a   1.000
_cell.length_b   1.000
_cell.length_c   1.000
_cell.angle_alpha   90.00
_cell.angle_beta   90.00
_cell.angle_gamma   90.00
#
_symmetry.space_group_name_H-M   'P 1'
#
loop_
_entity.id
_entity.type
_entity.pdbx_description
1 polymer ?
#
loop_
_entity_poly.entity_id
_entity_poly.type
_entity_poly.pdbx_seq_one_letter_code
_entity_poly.pdbx_strand_id
1 'polypeptide(L)'
;MGYVAQPRLELALRRATFYLIAVVGYLLFGAFVFHALPRSGNRIKSFDEKTSRLDAERAELLNVLRAETLTKGEHEWSEMANLKMDMYERSFVQFEKSKFRAKKVRSVSESFFYSFTLITTIGAVDTYGMSFEMKLFSMFYAVFGVPLTLLYLSQCAKLIASLISEKNILTATAIVILLIAIFYDIFEQGSDDTPFVDAILSAFLITTTIGEVGHPVRGWFVYTVALVSLALCSFAFVQIQNEIERRLQTYELVFSQYLAVLERWLVRDTNEDRIIEEDEEDDESEYTLESGN
;
A
#
# COMPACT_ATOMS: atom_id res chain seq x y z
N MET A 1 22.73 -35.35 0.73
CA MET A 1 22.80 -34.62 -0.56
C MET A 1 22.58 -33.14 -0.27
N GLY A 2 23.66 -32.39 -0.01
CA GLY A 2 23.57 -30.96 0.23
C GLY A 2 23.32 -30.22 -1.09
N TYR A 3 22.22 -29.49 -1.19
CA TYR A 3 22.05 -28.48 -2.22
C TYR A 3 23.11 -27.42 -1.99
N VAL A 4 24.26 -27.55 -2.63
CA VAL A 4 25.24 -26.46 -2.73
C VAL A 4 24.55 -25.36 -3.53
N ALA A 5 23.94 -24.41 -2.81
CA ALA A 5 23.38 -23.22 -3.43
C ALA A 5 24.50 -22.58 -4.25
N GLN A 6 24.21 -22.23 -5.50
CA GLN A 6 25.21 -21.58 -6.33
C GLN A 6 25.72 -20.35 -5.58
N PRO A 7 27.04 -20.07 -5.54
CA PRO A 7 27.61 -18.99 -4.72
C PRO A 7 27.03 -17.59 -5.04
N ARG A 8 26.41 -17.45 -6.23
CA ARG A 8 25.65 -16.25 -6.63
C ARG A 8 24.32 -16.09 -5.89
N LEU A 9 23.63 -17.19 -5.61
CA LEU A 9 22.33 -17.19 -4.92
C LEU A 9 22.49 -16.84 -3.44
N GLU A 10 23.51 -17.38 -2.77
CA GLU A 10 23.81 -17.05 -1.37
C GLU A 10 24.15 -15.56 -1.20
N LEU A 11 24.95 -15.00 -2.11
CA LEU A 11 25.28 -13.58 -2.09
C LEU A 11 24.03 -12.71 -2.34
N ALA A 12 23.20 -13.08 -3.32
CA ALA A 12 21.96 -12.37 -3.61
C ALA A 12 20.96 -12.44 -2.43
N LEU A 13 20.88 -13.58 -1.75
CA LEU A 13 20.03 -13.78 -0.59
C LEU A 13 20.48 -12.93 0.61
N ARG A 14 21.78 -12.87 0.88
CA ARG A 14 22.34 -12.02 1.95
C ARG A 14 22.04 -10.53 1.72
N ARG A 15 22.11 -10.07 0.47
CA ARG A 15 21.71 -8.72 0.09
C ARG A 15 20.21 -8.51 0.28
N ALA A 16 19.39 -9.42 -0.25
CA ALA A 16 17.94 -9.31 -0.14
C ALA A 16 17.45 -9.31 1.31
N THR A 17 18.04 -10.13 2.17
CA THR A 17 17.72 -10.17 3.61
C THR A 17 18.09 -8.88 4.33
N PHE A 18 19.23 -8.27 4.01
CA PHE A 18 19.61 -6.96 4.54
C PHE A 18 18.58 -5.87 4.21
N TYR A 19 18.22 -5.73 2.92
CA TYR A 19 17.22 -4.74 2.51
C TYR A 19 15.83 -5.06 3.06
N LEU A 20 15.46 -6.34 3.20
CA LEU A 20 14.21 -6.75 3.83
C LEU A 20 14.13 -6.29 5.29
N ILE A 21 15.18 -6.51 6.08
CA ILE A 21 15.24 -6.06 7.48
C ILE A 21 15.15 -4.53 7.55
N ALA A 22 15.83 -3.81 6.66
CA ALA A 22 15.76 -2.36 6.59
C ALA A 22 14.33 -1.86 6.28
N VAL A 23 13.63 -2.49 5.34
CA VAL A 23 12.23 -2.16 5.01
C VAL A 23 11.29 -2.46 6.18
N VAL A 24 11.43 -3.62 6.82
CA VAL A 24 10.62 -3.98 8.00
C VAL A 24 10.84 -2.98 9.13
N GLY A 25 12.09 -2.60 9.41
CA GLY A 25 12.41 -1.58 10.41
C GLY A 25 11.78 -0.21 10.08
N TYR A 26 11.82 0.20 8.82
CA TYR A 26 11.18 1.44 8.36
C TYR A 26 9.66 1.41 8.51
N LEU A 27 9.02 0.27 8.22
CA LEU A 27 7.58 0.08 8.41
C LEU A 27 7.19 0.15 9.90
N LEU A 28 7.97 -0.47 10.80
CA LEU A 28 7.72 -0.39 12.24
C LEU A 28 7.87 1.04 12.76
N PHE A 29 8.90 1.76 12.31
CA PHE A 29 9.07 3.17 12.63
C PHE A 29 7.88 4.01 12.14
N GLY A 30 7.47 3.82 10.89
CA GLY A 30 6.29 4.49 10.34
C GLY A 30 5.01 4.17 11.12
N ALA A 31 4.78 2.91 11.46
CA ALA A 31 3.64 2.48 12.25
C ALA A 31 3.62 3.14 13.64
N PHE A 32 4.77 3.23 14.30
CA PHE A 32 4.90 3.93 15.58
C PHE A 32 4.59 5.42 15.45
N VAL A 33 5.17 6.11 14.47
CA VAL A 33 4.94 7.53 14.24
C VAL A 33 3.47 7.82 13.90
N PHE A 34 2.85 7.04 13.01
CA PHE A 34 1.44 7.21 12.65
C PHE A 34 0.48 6.81 13.77
N HIS A 35 0.91 5.96 14.71
CA HIS A 35 0.14 5.66 15.91
C HIS A 35 0.23 6.77 16.95
N ALA A 36 1.43 7.35 17.13
CA ALA A 36 1.68 8.40 18.11
C ALA A 36 1.14 9.78 17.68
N LEU A 37 1.06 10.06 16.37
CA LEU A 37 0.54 11.31 15.85
C LEU A 37 -1.00 11.33 15.88
N PRO A 38 -1.63 12.37 16.46
CA PRO A 38 -3.08 12.51 16.47
C PRO A 38 -3.61 12.70 15.04
N ARG A 39 -4.66 11.96 14.68
CA ARG A 39 -5.34 12.15 13.39
C ARG A 39 -6.10 13.48 13.42
N SER A 40 -5.78 14.40 12.49
CA SER A 40 -6.47 15.69 12.36
C SER A 40 -7.97 15.47 12.08
N GLY A 41 -8.83 16.11 12.87
CA GLY A 41 -10.27 15.84 12.95
C GLY A 41 -11.10 16.15 11.70
N ASN A 42 -10.59 16.88 10.71
CA ASN A 42 -11.39 17.29 9.54
C ASN A 42 -11.66 16.13 8.55
N ARG A 43 -10.71 15.20 8.38
CA ARG A 43 -10.91 14.03 7.50
C ARG A 43 -11.68 12.91 8.19
N ILE A 44 -11.62 12.87 9.52
CA ILE A 44 -12.49 12.04 10.36
C ILE A 44 -13.93 12.53 10.21
N LYS A 45 -14.23 13.83 10.21
CA LYS A 45 -15.63 14.28 10.06
C LYS A 45 -16.37 13.67 8.87
N SER A 46 -15.77 13.38 7.71
CA SER A 46 -16.51 12.78 6.57
C SER A 46 -16.60 11.24 6.60
N PHE A 47 -15.61 10.56 7.19
CA PHE A 47 -15.63 9.10 7.38
C PHE A 47 -16.43 8.73 8.63
N ASP A 48 -16.20 9.47 9.72
CA ASP A 48 -16.98 9.48 10.94
C ASP A 48 -18.40 9.95 10.62
N GLU A 49 -18.72 11.07 9.94
CA GLU A 49 -20.13 11.38 9.60
C GLU A 49 -20.84 10.26 8.82
N LYS A 50 -20.15 9.50 7.95
CA LYS A 50 -20.74 8.30 7.33
C LYS A 50 -20.90 7.13 8.30
N THR A 51 -19.95 6.92 9.20
CA THR A 51 -19.96 5.83 10.20
C THR A 51 -20.85 6.19 11.39
N SER A 52 -20.74 7.39 11.94
CA SER A 52 -21.61 8.07 12.90
C SER A 52 -23.07 8.20 12.43
N ARG A 53 -23.37 8.41 11.13
CA ARG A 53 -24.77 8.34 10.65
C ARG A 53 -25.32 6.92 10.74
N LEU A 54 -24.51 5.93 10.34
CA LEU A 54 -24.88 4.52 10.47
C LEU A 54 -24.95 4.08 11.94
N ASP A 55 -24.08 4.60 12.80
CA ASP A 55 -24.04 4.30 14.22
C ASP A 55 -25.11 5.05 15.00
N ALA A 56 -25.51 6.25 14.56
CA ALA A 56 -26.68 6.96 15.08
C ALA A 56 -27.98 6.25 14.69
N GLU A 57 -28.09 5.78 13.44
CA GLU A 57 -29.24 5.02 12.96
C GLU A 57 -29.32 3.64 13.64
N ARG A 58 -28.17 2.99 13.89
CA ARG A 58 -28.06 1.79 14.73
C ARG A 58 -28.41 2.08 16.20
N ALA A 59 -27.95 3.20 16.76
CA ALA A 59 -28.24 3.58 18.14
C ALA A 59 -29.72 3.91 18.32
N GLU A 60 -30.36 4.56 17.35
CA GLU A 60 -31.79 4.84 17.33
C GLU A 60 -32.60 3.54 17.23
N LEU A 61 -32.20 2.64 16.33
CA LEU A 61 -32.78 1.29 16.23
C LEU A 61 -32.65 0.51 17.54
N LEU A 62 -31.47 0.50 18.16
CA LEU A 62 -31.21 -0.17 19.43
C LEU A 62 -32.00 0.46 20.58
N ASN A 63 -32.15 1.79 20.60
CA ASN A 63 -32.95 2.49 21.61
C ASN A 63 -34.43 2.16 21.49
N VAL A 64 -34.97 2.12 20.27
CA VAL A 64 -36.35 1.71 20.00
C VAL A 64 -36.56 0.24 20.41
N LEU A 65 -35.63 -0.64 20.03
CA LEU A 65 -35.71 -2.06 20.38
C LEU A 65 -35.67 -2.27 21.90
N ARG A 66 -34.82 -1.52 22.62
CA ARG A 66 -34.65 -1.58 24.08
C ARG A 66 -35.87 -1.05 24.83
N ALA A 67 -36.48 0.04 24.35
CA ALA A 67 -37.70 0.58 24.93
C ALA A 67 -38.87 -0.41 24.78
N GLU A 68 -38.95 -1.12 23.65
CA GLU A 68 -39.99 -2.12 23.39
C GLU A 68 -39.73 -3.47 24.12
N THR A 69 -38.48 -3.83 24.43
CA THR A 69 -38.13 -5.04 25.22
C THR A 69 -38.74 -5.03 26.62
N LEU A 70 -38.90 -3.84 27.22
CA LEU A 70 -39.46 -3.67 28.57
C LEU A 70 -40.96 -3.99 28.65
N THR A 71 -41.63 -4.13 27.51
CA THR A 71 -43.09 -4.27 27.41
C THR A 71 -43.58 -5.56 26.74
N LYS A 72 -42.71 -6.35 26.10
CA LYS A 72 -43.09 -7.53 25.31
C LYS A 72 -42.38 -8.80 25.77
N GLY A 73 -43.02 -9.95 25.58
CA GLY A 73 -42.43 -11.26 25.86
C GLY A 73 -41.27 -11.58 24.90
N GLU A 74 -40.31 -12.38 25.37
CA GLU A 74 -39.04 -12.69 24.68
C GLU A 74 -39.22 -13.16 23.23
N HIS A 75 -40.24 -13.97 22.96
CA HIS A 75 -40.53 -14.50 21.63
C HIS A 75 -41.02 -13.42 20.65
N GLU A 76 -41.99 -12.59 21.07
CA GLU A 76 -42.54 -11.50 20.25
C GLU A 76 -41.51 -10.39 20.01
N TRP A 77 -40.61 -10.18 20.97
CA TRP A 77 -39.51 -9.24 20.82
C TRP A 77 -38.48 -9.72 19.80
N SER A 78 -38.11 -11.01 19.83
CA SER A 78 -37.16 -11.59 18.86
C SER A 78 -37.68 -11.52 17.42
N GLU A 79 -38.96 -11.82 17.21
CA GLU A 79 -39.58 -11.74 15.87
C GLU A 79 -39.61 -10.29 15.35
N MET A 80 -39.95 -9.33 16.21
CA MET A 80 -39.94 -7.90 15.86
C MET A 80 -38.54 -7.36 15.59
N ALA A 81 -37.53 -7.77 16.36
CA ALA A 81 -36.14 -7.37 16.17
C ALA A 81 -35.59 -7.86 14.84
N ASN A 82 -35.86 -9.12 14.48
CA ASN A 82 -35.48 -9.69 13.19
C ASN A 82 -36.16 -8.97 12.03
N LEU A 83 -37.45 -8.61 12.18
CA LEU A 83 -38.20 -7.90 11.16
C LEU A 83 -37.69 -6.47 10.94
N LYS A 84 -37.38 -5.73 12.02
CA LYS A 84 -36.76 -4.40 11.90
C LYS A 84 -35.37 -4.52 11.28
N MET A 85 -34.55 -5.49 11.70
CA MET A 85 -33.21 -5.72 11.13
C MET A 85 -33.25 -6.04 9.63
N ASP A 86 -34.19 -6.88 9.16
CA ASP A 86 -34.39 -7.17 7.74
C ASP A 86 -34.82 -5.91 6.94
N MET A 87 -35.64 -5.04 7.54
CA MET A 87 -35.99 -3.76 6.90
C MET A 87 -34.78 -2.82 6.75
N TYR A 88 -33.90 -2.73 7.75
CA TYR A 88 -32.66 -1.95 7.67
C TYR A 88 -31.67 -2.54 6.67
N GLU A 89 -31.54 -3.87 6.63
CA GLU A 89 -30.66 -4.53 5.67
C GLU A 89 -31.14 -4.28 4.23
N ARG A 90 -32.45 -4.37 3.99
CA ARG A 90 -33.04 -4.10 2.68
C ARG A 90 -32.91 -2.64 2.25
N SER A 91 -33.14 -1.68 3.16
CA SER A 91 -32.99 -0.25 2.86
C SER A 91 -31.53 0.11 2.59
N PHE A 92 -30.59 -0.43 3.36
CA PHE A 92 -29.15 -0.26 3.16
C PHE A 92 -28.70 -0.83 1.81
N VAL A 93 -29.10 -2.07 1.49
CA VAL A 93 -28.81 -2.71 0.20
C VAL A 93 -29.42 -1.93 -0.96
N GLN A 94 -30.61 -1.34 -0.79
CA GLN A 94 -31.25 -0.52 -1.81
C GLN A 94 -30.53 0.82 -2.00
N PHE A 95 -30.08 1.46 -0.92
CA PHE A 95 -29.27 2.67 -0.97
C PHE A 95 -27.93 2.43 -1.67
N GLU A 96 -27.24 1.33 -1.35
CA GLU A 96 -26.03 0.91 -2.06
C GLU A 96 -26.31 0.62 -3.54
N LYS A 97 -27.35 -0.16 -3.86
CA LYS A 97 -27.78 -0.42 -5.24
C LYS A 97 -28.12 0.86 -6.01
N SER A 98 -28.67 1.88 -5.35
CA SER A 98 -28.99 3.17 -5.97
C SER A 98 -27.72 3.97 -6.29
N LYS A 99 -26.73 4.00 -5.39
CA LYS A 99 -25.40 4.57 -5.65
C LYS A 99 -24.71 3.86 -6.81
N PHE A 100 -24.80 2.54 -6.87
CA PHE A 100 -24.26 1.76 -7.98
C PHE A 100 -24.98 2.01 -9.31
N ARG A 101 -26.30 2.18 -9.29
CA ARG A 101 -27.08 2.49 -10.49
C ARG A 101 -26.76 3.90 -11.01
N ALA A 102 -26.55 4.88 -10.11
CA ALA A 102 -26.09 6.22 -10.47
C ALA A 102 -24.67 6.21 -11.08
N LYS A 103 -23.78 5.33 -10.60
CA LYS A 103 -22.42 5.13 -11.13
C LYS A 103 -22.38 4.40 -12.50
N LYS A 104 -23.51 3.88 -12.98
CA LYS A 104 -23.60 3.05 -14.21
C LYS A 104 -23.43 3.87 -15.50
N VAL A 105 -23.72 5.17 -15.49
CA VAL A 105 -23.53 6.05 -16.65
C VAL A 105 -22.22 6.81 -16.45
N ARG A 106 -21.09 6.21 -16.84
CA ARG A 106 -19.81 6.95 -16.90
C ARG A 106 -19.78 7.80 -18.16
N SER A 107 -19.46 9.08 -18.02
CA SER A 107 -19.11 9.91 -19.17
C SER A 107 -17.87 9.35 -19.88
N VAL A 108 -17.70 9.64 -21.18
CA VAL A 108 -16.46 9.31 -21.92
C VAL A 108 -15.23 9.90 -21.21
N SER A 109 -15.36 11.11 -20.67
CA SER A 109 -14.32 11.78 -19.88
C SER A 109 -13.94 11.02 -18.61
N GLU A 110 -14.92 10.46 -17.91
CA GLU A 110 -14.71 9.68 -16.68
C GLU A 110 -14.13 8.29 -16.98
N SER A 111 -14.53 7.69 -18.10
CA SER A 111 -13.94 6.44 -18.59
C SER A 111 -12.47 6.63 -19.00
N PHE A 112 -12.15 7.77 -19.62
CA PHE A 112 -10.77 8.13 -19.94
C PHE A 112 -9.93 8.35 -18.66
N PHE A 113 -10.44 9.13 -17.69
CA PHE A 113 -9.80 9.30 -16.38
C PHE A 113 -9.53 7.95 -15.72
N TYR A 114 -10.53 7.06 -15.73
CA TYR A 114 -10.39 5.71 -15.20
C TYR A 114 -9.27 4.93 -15.91
N SER A 115 -9.21 4.96 -17.24
CA SER A 115 -8.14 4.30 -18.00
C SER A 115 -6.76 4.89 -17.71
N PHE A 116 -6.67 6.23 -17.58
CA PHE A 116 -5.44 6.95 -17.28
C PHE A 116 -4.90 6.58 -15.90
N THR A 117 -5.75 6.65 -14.87
CA THR A 117 -5.37 6.32 -13.49
C THR A 117 -4.99 4.85 -13.31
N LEU A 118 -5.58 3.96 -14.12
CA LEU A 118 -5.28 2.53 -14.13
C LEU A 118 -3.87 2.24 -14.70
N ILE A 119 -3.50 2.84 -15.84
CA ILE A 119 -2.17 2.61 -16.45
C ILE A 119 -1.05 3.37 -15.74
N THR A 120 -1.35 4.54 -15.18
CA THR A 120 -0.38 5.34 -14.41
C THR A 120 -0.21 4.86 -12.98
N THR A 121 -0.99 3.85 -12.55
CA THR A 121 -1.01 3.30 -11.19
C THR A 121 -1.33 4.32 -10.10
N ILE A 122 -1.83 5.52 -10.48
CA ILE A 122 -2.27 6.55 -9.54
C ILE A 122 -3.54 6.09 -8.80
N GLY A 123 -4.43 5.38 -9.48
CA GLY A 123 -5.83 5.26 -9.05
C GLY A 123 -6.08 4.24 -7.96
N ALA A 124 -6.55 4.71 -6.81
CA ALA A 124 -7.34 3.96 -5.85
C ALA A 124 -8.69 3.57 -6.49
N VAL A 125 -8.69 2.43 -7.18
CA VAL A 125 -9.84 1.92 -7.92
C VAL A 125 -10.86 1.31 -6.95
N ASP A 126 -12.05 1.91 -6.87
CA ASP A 126 -13.19 1.32 -6.18
C ASP A 126 -13.78 0.14 -6.98
N THR A 127 -13.39 -1.07 -6.59
CA THR A 127 -13.76 -2.35 -7.22
C THR A 127 -15.20 -2.80 -6.91
N TYR A 128 -15.86 -2.17 -5.93
CA TYR A 128 -17.17 -2.60 -5.43
C TYR A 128 -18.27 -2.41 -6.51
N GLY A 129 -18.10 -1.43 -7.41
CA GLY A 129 -19.08 -1.10 -8.46
C GLY A 129 -18.79 -1.64 -9.85
N MET A 130 -17.99 -2.70 -9.95
CA MET A 130 -17.52 -3.20 -11.24
C MET A 130 -18.20 -4.49 -11.67
N SER A 131 -18.67 -4.54 -12.92
CA SER A 131 -19.10 -5.79 -13.55
C SER A 131 -17.91 -6.74 -13.72
N PHE A 132 -18.20 -8.05 -13.79
CA PHE A 132 -17.19 -9.08 -14.02
C PHE A 132 -16.35 -8.80 -15.29
N GLU A 133 -17.01 -8.43 -16.38
CA GLU A 133 -16.36 -8.09 -17.65
C GLU A 133 -15.40 -6.90 -17.52
N MET A 134 -15.79 -5.85 -16.80
CA MET A 134 -14.95 -4.67 -16.60
C MET A 134 -13.75 -4.97 -15.71
N LYS A 135 -13.91 -5.84 -14.69
CA LYS A 135 -12.78 -6.32 -13.88
C LYS A 135 -11.78 -7.07 -14.75
N LEU A 136 -12.25 -8.02 -15.55
CA LEU A 136 -11.39 -8.83 -16.41
C LEU A 136 -10.66 -7.95 -17.46
N PHE A 137 -11.37 -7.05 -18.12
CA PHE A 137 -10.77 -6.10 -19.05
C PHE A 137 -9.73 -5.20 -18.37
N SER A 138 -10.01 -4.70 -17.17
CA SER A 138 -9.06 -3.85 -16.43
C SER A 138 -7.76 -4.56 -16.10
N MET A 139 -7.80 -5.87 -15.79
CA MET A 139 -6.60 -6.68 -15.57
C MET A 139 -5.76 -6.77 -16.84
N PHE A 140 -6.36 -7.15 -17.98
CA PHE A 140 -5.65 -7.22 -19.26
C PHE A 140 -5.11 -5.86 -19.70
N TYR A 141 -5.90 -4.81 -19.53
CA TYR A 141 -5.50 -3.46 -19.87
C TYR A 141 -4.30 -2.97 -19.02
N ALA A 142 -4.27 -3.29 -17.72
CA ALA A 142 -3.15 -2.95 -16.85
C ALA A 142 -1.87 -3.73 -17.21
N VAL A 143 -1.98 -5.01 -17.59
CA VAL A 143 -0.83 -5.85 -17.97
C VAL A 143 -0.01 -5.25 -19.12
N PHE A 144 -0.67 -4.63 -20.10
CA PHE A 144 0.02 -3.96 -21.21
C PHE A 144 0.22 -2.47 -20.99
N GLY A 145 -0.74 -1.81 -20.33
CA GLY A 145 -0.72 -0.37 -20.10
C GLY A 145 0.37 0.07 -19.14
N VAL A 146 0.56 -0.63 -18.02
CA VAL A 146 1.58 -0.25 -17.02
C VAL A 146 3.01 -0.35 -17.61
N PRO A 147 3.43 -1.44 -18.29
CA PRO A 147 4.73 -1.46 -18.95
C PRO A 147 4.92 -0.38 -20.01
N LEU A 148 3.87 -0.03 -20.77
CA LEU A 148 3.91 1.06 -21.75
C LEU A 148 4.18 2.41 -21.06
N THR A 149 3.51 2.65 -19.93
CA THR A 149 3.74 3.85 -19.12
C THR A 149 5.17 3.86 -18.55
N LEU A 150 5.68 2.74 -18.04
CA LEU A 150 7.07 2.65 -17.57
C LEU A 150 8.09 2.93 -18.69
N LEU A 151 7.83 2.45 -19.92
CA LEU A 151 8.66 2.75 -21.09
C LEU A 151 8.66 4.24 -21.41
N TYR A 152 7.49 4.88 -21.38
CA TYR A 152 7.36 6.33 -21.55
C TYR A 152 8.16 7.08 -20.47
N LEU A 153 7.99 6.72 -19.19
CA LEU A 153 8.73 7.33 -18.08
C LEU A 153 10.25 7.19 -18.26
N SER A 154 10.73 6.04 -18.75
CA SER A 154 12.15 5.83 -19.03
C SER A 154 12.70 6.78 -20.10
N GLN A 155 11.95 7.04 -21.17
CA GLN A 155 12.39 8.00 -22.19
C GLN A 155 12.34 9.43 -21.67
N CYS A 156 11.31 9.79 -20.91
CA CYS A 156 11.23 11.11 -20.28
C CYS A 156 12.36 11.34 -19.27
N ALA A 157 12.75 10.33 -18.50
CA ALA A 157 13.89 10.42 -17.58
C ALA A 157 15.19 10.77 -18.31
N LYS A 158 15.45 10.18 -19.49
CA LYS A 158 16.63 10.52 -20.32
C LYS A 158 16.57 11.96 -20.84
N LEU A 159 15.39 12.41 -21.27
CA LEU A 159 15.19 13.79 -21.71
C LEU A 159 15.43 14.78 -20.56
N ILE A 160 14.88 14.51 -19.38
CA ILE A 160 15.04 15.33 -18.19
C ILE A 160 16.51 15.36 -17.73
N ALA A 161 17.20 14.22 -17.75
CA ALA A 161 18.62 14.14 -17.41
C ALA A 161 19.51 14.97 -18.35
N SER A 162 19.11 15.14 -19.62
CA SER A 162 19.79 16.02 -20.57
C SER A 162 19.55 17.52 -20.28
N LEU A 163 18.39 17.87 -19.71
CA LEU A 163 17.98 19.25 -19.46
C LEU A 163 18.42 19.77 -18.08
N ILE A 164 18.42 18.90 -17.06
CA ILE A 164 18.59 19.28 -15.66
C ILE A 164 19.76 18.49 -15.06
N SER A 165 20.68 19.20 -14.38
CA SER A 165 21.76 18.55 -13.64
C SER A 165 21.22 17.72 -12.49
N GLU A 166 21.79 16.53 -12.28
CA GLU A 166 21.38 15.56 -11.25
C GLU A 166 21.31 16.16 -9.84
N LYS A 167 22.15 17.14 -9.52
CA LYS A 167 22.16 17.80 -8.20
C LYS A 167 20.91 18.66 -7.96
N ASN A 168 20.32 19.20 -9.01
CA ASN A 168 19.19 20.13 -8.93
C ASN A 168 17.84 19.43 -9.13
N ILE A 169 17.83 18.11 -9.35
CA ILE A 169 16.60 17.40 -9.68
C ILE A 169 15.62 17.39 -8.51
N LEU A 170 16.09 17.16 -7.28
CA LEU A 170 15.23 17.13 -6.10
C LEU A 170 14.59 18.49 -5.85
N THR A 171 15.36 19.57 -6.00
CA THR A 171 14.86 20.93 -5.90
C THR A 171 13.86 21.24 -7.01
N ALA A 172 14.12 20.80 -8.24
CA ALA A 172 13.20 21.00 -9.37
C ALA A 172 11.88 20.25 -9.16
N THR A 173 11.92 19.00 -8.69
CA THR A 173 10.73 18.20 -8.38
C THR A 173 9.91 18.85 -7.25
N ALA A 174 10.55 19.33 -6.19
CA ALA A 174 9.87 20.04 -5.11
C ALA A 174 9.17 21.33 -5.59
N ILE A 175 9.83 22.10 -6.47
CA ILE A 175 9.24 23.30 -7.08
C ILE A 175 8.02 22.92 -7.93
N VAL A 176 8.12 21.86 -8.75
CA VAL A 176 7.00 21.40 -9.58
C VAL A 176 5.81 20.94 -8.73
N ILE A 177 6.05 20.19 -7.65
CA ILE A 177 4.98 19.78 -6.71
C ILE A 177 4.32 21.01 -6.10
N LEU A 178 5.09 22.02 -5.69
CA LEU A 178 4.58 23.26 -5.13
C LEU A 178 3.74 24.04 -6.16
N LEU A 179 4.20 24.14 -7.41
CA LEU A 179 3.44 24.80 -8.49
C LEU A 179 2.11 24.08 -8.77
N ILE A 180 2.11 22.74 -8.76
CA ILE A 180 0.88 21.95 -8.92
C ILE A 180 -0.06 22.17 -7.73
N ALA A 181 0.47 22.23 -6.51
CA ALA A 181 -0.33 22.51 -5.31
C ALA A 181 -0.99 23.89 -5.37
N ILE A 182 -0.25 24.93 -5.80
CA ILE A 182 -0.80 26.28 -6.02
C ILE A 182 -1.88 26.23 -7.11
N PHE A 183 -1.61 25.55 -8.22
CA PHE A 183 -2.58 25.42 -9.30
C PHE A 183 -3.87 24.72 -8.83
N TYR A 184 -3.73 23.64 -8.06
CA TYR A 184 -4.84 22.89 -7.49
C TYR A 184 -5.69 23.77 -6.55
N ASP A 185 -5.04 24.49 -5.65
CA ASP A 185 -5.68 25.42 -4.70
C ASP A 185 -6.47 26.54 -5.41
N ILE A 186 -5.91 27.11 -6.49
CA ILE A 186 -6.57 28.16 -7.28
C ILE A 186 -7.76 27.61 -8.08
N PHE A 187 -7.63 26.43 -8.71
CA PHE A 187 -8.64 25.89 -9.62
C PHE A 187 -9.81 25.21 -8.91
N GLU A 188 -9.60 24.62 -7.73
CA GLU A 188 -10.66 23.91 -7.00
C GLU A 188 -11.65 24.90 -6.34
N GLN A 189 -11.45 26.23 -6.42
CA GLN A 189 -12.20 27.26 -5.68
C GLN A 189 -12.33 26.83 -4.22
N GLY A 190 -11.25 27.01 -3.44
CA GLY A 190 -11.20 26.62 -2.03
C GLY A 190 -12.56 26.79 -1.34
N SER A 191 -13.19 25.67 -1.00
CA SER A 191 -14.09 25.69 0.15
C SER A 191 -13.19 26.17 1.29
N ASP A 192 -13.52 27.31 1.91
CA ASP A 192 -12.71 28.05 2.90
C ASP A 192 -12.15 27.21 4.09
N ASP A 193 -12.45 25.92 4.15
CA ASP A 193 -12.15 24.98 5.23
C ASP A 193 -10.95 24.03 4.97
N THR A 194 -10.35 23.98 3.77
CA THR A 194 -9.21 23.08 3.50
C THR A 194 -7.86 23.80 3.63
N PRO A 195 -6.95 23.37 4.53
CA PRO A 195 -5.62 23.97 4.64
C PRO A 195 -4.77 23.69 3.39
N PHE A 196 -3.93 24.65 2.97
CA PHE A 196 -3.00 24.52 1.83
C PHE A 196 -2.10 23.26 1.89
N VAL A 197 -1.84 22.76 3.10
CA VAL A 197 -1.09 21.51 3.32
C VAL A 197 -1.79 20.30 2.68
N ASP A 198 -3.12 20.26 2.67
CA ASP A 198 -3.88 19.20 1.99
C ASP A 198 -3.69 19.30 0.47
N ALA A 199 -3.64 20.50 -0.12
CA ALA A 199 -3.34 20.68 -1.55
C ALA A 199 -1.92 20.23 -1.93
N ILE A 200 -0.91 20.53 -1.08
CA ILE A 200 0.45 20.01 -1.25
C ILE A 200 0.44 18.48 -1.18
N LEU A 201 -0.27 17.91 -0.22
CA LEU A 201 -0.36 16.47 -0.04
C LEU A 201 -1.01 15.81 -1.25
N SER A 202 -2.14 16.32 -1.75
CA SER A 202 -2.81 15.78 -2.94
C SER A 202 -1.91 15.89 -4.18
N ALA A 203 -1.21 17.03 -4.37
CA ALA A 203 -0.25 17.20 -5.45
C ALA A 203 0.91 16.19 -5.36
N PHE A 204 1.42 15.94 -4.15
CA PHE A 204 2.43 14.93 -3.90
C PHE A 204 1.92 13.53 -4.23
N LEU A 205 0.75 13.12 -3.71
CA LEU A 205 0.19 11.79 -3.92
C LEU A 205 -0.08 11.45 -5.39
N ILE A 206 -0.54 12.44 -6.18
CA ILE A 206 -0.73 12.28 -7.64
C ILE A 206 0.62 12.13 -8.34
N THR A 207 1.60 12.95 -7.96
CA THR A 207 2.95 12.96 -8.55
C THR A 207 3.73 11.69 -8.23
N THR A 208 3.51 11.08 -7.05
CA THR A 208 4.17 9.84 -6.61
C THR A 208 3.36 8.56 -6.86
N THR A 209 2.28 8.62 -7.65
CA THR A 209 1.37 7.50 -7.94
C THR A 209 0.76 6.78 -6.72
N ILE A 210 0.65 7.44 -5.57
CA ILE A 210 -0.07 6.89 -4.41
C ILE A 210 -1.57 7.13 -4.57
N GLY A 211 -1.93 8.28 -5.15
CA GLY A 211 -3.29 8.69 -5.45
C GLY A 211 -4.14 9.02 -4.22
N GLU A 212 -5.22 9.75 -4.46
CA GLU A 212 -6.25 10.05 -3.47
C GLU A 212 -7.62 9.75 -4.08
N VAL A 213 -8.52 9.15 -3.29
CA VAL A 213 -9.91 8.91 -3.70
C VAL A 213 -10.68 10.21 -3.52
N GLY A 214 -11.06 10.89 -4.60
CA GLY A 214 -12.07 11.95 -4.45
C GLY A 214 -12.30 12.91 -5.60
N HIS A 215 -11.28 13.36 -6.33
CA HIS A 215 -11.44 14.58 -7.14
C HIS A 215 -10.96 14.37 -8.59
N PRO A 216 -11.88 14.08 -9.54
CA PRO A 216 -11.55 14.05 -10.96
C PRO A 216 -11.40 15.49 -11.46
N VAL A 217 -10.18 16.03 -11.38
CA VAL A 217 -9.81 17.28 -12.04
C VAL A 217 -9.99 17.11 -13.56
N ARG A 218 -10.91 17.88 -14.14
CA ARG A 218 -11.36 17.75 -15.53
C ARG A 218 -10.48 18.60 -16.46
N GLY A 219 -9.81 17.95 -17.43
CA GLY A 219 -9.20 18.63 -18.58
C GLY A 219 -8.03 17.88 -19.19
N TRP A 220 -7.90 17.91 -20.53
CA TRP A 220 -6.76 17.28 -21.24
C TRP A 220 -5.40 17.75 -20.71
N PHE A 221 -5.30 19.07 -20.45
CA PHE A 221 -4.08 19.70 -19.93
C PHE A 221 -3.61 19.09 -18.61
N VAL A 222 -4.53 18.77 -17.71
CA VAL A 222 -4.21 18.22 -16.38
C VAL A 222 -3.57 16.84 -16.50
N TYR A 223 -4.03 16.00 -17.43
CA TYR A 223 -3.41 14.69 -17.68
C TYR A 223 -1.99 14.81 -18.23
N THR A 224 -1.75 15.78 -19.12
CA THR A 224 -0.40 16.00 -19.66
C THR A 224 0.56 16.51 -18.60
N VAL A 225 0.11 17.42 -17.73
CA VAL A 225 0.89 17.90 -16.60
C VAL A 225 1.17 16.74 -15.63
N ALA A 226 0.16 15.92 -15.32
CA ALA A 226 0.35 14.76 -14.44
C ALA A 226 1.39 13.76 -14.98
N LEU A 227 1.41 13.49 -16.28
CA LEU A 227 2.42 12.61 -16.90
C LEU A 227 3.83 13.20 -16.83
N VAL A 228 3.98 14.50 -17.10
CA VAL A 228 5.29 15.17 -17.04
C VAL A 228 5.80 15.20 -15.61
N SER A 229 4.94 15.54 -14.64
CA SER A 229 5.28 15.57 -13.22
C SER A 229 5.62 14.17 -12.70
N LEU A 230 4.89 13.15 -13.14
CA LEU A 230 5.18 11.75 -12.82
C LEU A 230 6.56 11.33 -13.36
N ALA A 231 6.90 11.72 -14.59
CA ALA A 231 8.22 11.44 -15.16
C ALA A 231 9.35 12.11 -14.37
N LEU A 232 9.15 13.37 -13.96
CA LEU A 232 10.10 14.11 -13.13
C LEU A 232 10.29 13.45 -11.76
N CYS A 233 9.19 13.03 -11.13
CA CYS A 233 9.22 12.34 -9.84
C CYS A 233 9.88 10.96 -9.93
N SER A 234 9.57 10.20 -10.99
CA SER A 234 10.19 8.90 -11.26
C SER A 234 11.72 9.02 -11.36
N PHE A 235 12.21 10.03 -12.08
CA PHE A 235 13.66 10.28 -12.16
C PHE A 235 14.26 10.72 -10.81
N ALA A 236 13.56 11.56 -10.04
CA ALA A 236 13.98 11.92 -8.69
C ALA A 236 14.09 10.70 -7.75
N PHE A 237 13.15 9.74 -7.84
CA PHE A 237 13.20 8.49 -7.08
C PHE A 237 14.40 7.62 -7.46
N VAL A 238 14.73 7.51 -8.74
CA VAL A 238 15.94 6.78 -9.18
C VAL A 238 17.20 7.41 -8.56
N GLN A 239 17.27 8.74 -8.51
CA GLN A 239 18.42 9.44 -7.91
C GLN A 239 18.50 9.23 -6.40
N ILE A 240 17.36 9.28 -5.69
CA ILE A 240 17.29 8.97 -4.25
C ILE A 240 17.71 7.51 -4.01
N GLN A 241 17.22 6.57 -4.82
CA GLN A 241 17.57 5.15 -4.72
C GLN A 241 19.09 4.96 -4.85
N ASN A 242 19.72 5.55 -5.88
CA ASN A 242 21.16 5.46 -6.09
C ASN A 242 21.96 6.03 -4.90
N GLU A 243 21.50 7.15 -4.32
CA GLU A 243 22.15 7.72 -3.13
C GLU A 243 21.99 6.82 -1.90
N ILE A 244 20.80 6.24 -1.68
CA ILE A 244 20.55 5.29 -0.60
C ILE A 244 21.44 4.06 -0.77
N GLU A 245 21.49 3.46 -1.96
CA GLU A 245 22.34 2.30 -2.25
C GLU A 245 23.81 2.62 -1.97
N ARG A 246 24.31 3.77 -2.43
CA ARG A 246 25.68 4.20 -2.18
C ARG A 246 26.00 4.33 -0.69
N ARG A 247 25.06 4.83 0.12
CA ARG A 247 25.23 4.98 1.58
C ARG A 247 25.11 3.64 2.31
N LEU A 248 24.22 2.75 1.84
CA LEU A 248 23.96 1.45 2.46
C LEU A 248 25.00 0.39 2.08
N GLN A 249 25.73 0.54 0.97
CA GLN A 249 26.75 -0.41 0.53
C GLN A 249 27.78 -0.75 1.62
N THR A 250 28.23 0.25 2.40
CA THR A 250 29.18 0.00 3.50
C THR A 250 28.55 -0.87 4.60
N TYR A 251 27.29 -0.61 4.96
CA TYR A 251 26.57 -1.38 5.98
C TYR A 251 26.20 -2.78 5.50
N GLU A 252 25.85 -2.92 4.23
CA GLU A 252 25.57 -4.21 3.58
C GLU A 252 26.81 -5.12 3.64
N LEU A 253 27.99 -4.59 3.33
CA LEU A 253 29.25 -5.32 3.41
C LEU A 253 29.53 -5.80 4.85
N VAL A 254 29.38 -4.91 5.82
CA VAL A 254 29.57 -5.24 7.25
C VAL A 254 28.57 -6.31 7.71
N PHE A 255 27.30 -6.17 7.35
CA PHE A 255 26.27 -7.16 7.67
C PHE A 255 26.58 -8.53 7.06
N SER A 256 27.04 -8.56 5.81
CA SER A 256 27.41 -9.82 5.14
C SER A 256 28.59 -10.53 5.84
N GLN A 257 29.52 -9.77 6.42
CA GLN A 257 30.63 -10.33 7.20
C GLN A 257 30.13 -10.92 8.52
N TYR A 258 29.25 -10.23 9.24
CA TYR A 258 28.66 -10.74 10.47
C TYR A 258 27.84 -12.01 10.24
N LEU A 259 27.00 -12.05 9.20
CA LEU A 259 26.25 -13.26 8.86
C LEU A 259 27.18 -14.43 8.50
N ALA A 260 28.27 -14.17 7.77
CA ALA A 260 29.23 -15.23 7.44
C ALA A 260 29.94 -15.79 8.68
N VAL A 261 30.22 -14.94 9.69
CA VAL A 261 30.78 -15.40 10.97
C VAL A 261 29.75 -16.20 11.76
N LEU A 262 28.50 -15.72 11.80
CA LEU A 262 27.42 -16.39 12.52
C LEU A 262 27.10 -17.76 11.90
N GLU A 263 27.07 -17.86 10.58
CA GLU A 263 26.87 -19.13 9.87
C GLU A 263 28.00 -20.12 10.14
N ARG A 264 29.26 -19.66 10.17
CA ARG A 264 30.40 -20.51 10.55
C ARG A 264 30.32 -20.99 12.00
N TRP A 265 29.85 -20.13 12.90
CA TRP A 265 29.67 -20.50 14.31
C TRP A 265 28.56 -21.54 14.45
N LEU A 266 27.41 -21.33 13.79
CA LEU A 266 26.28 -22.26 13.79
C LEU A 266 26.64 -23.64 13.23
N VAL A 267 27.34 -23.69 12.10
CA VAL A 267 27.77 -24.96 11.48
C VAL A 267 28.79 -25.69 12.35
N ARG A 268 29.63 -24.97 13.09
CA ARG A 268 30.57 -25.58 14.02
C ARG A 268 29.85 -26.26 15.19
N ASP A 269 28.88 -25.58 15.83
CA ASP A 269 28.06 -26.19 16.89
C ASP A 269 27.33 -27.44 16.36
N THR A 270 26.73 -27.36 15.17
CA THR A 270 25.99 -28.51 14.61
C THR A 270 26.89 -29.72 14.32
N ASN A 271 28.15 -29.47 13.95
CA ASN A 271 29.12 -30.55 13.75
C ASN A 271 29.67 -31.08 15.08
N GLU A 272 29.87 -30.23 16.10
CA GLU A 272 30.25 -30.68 17.44
C GLU A 272 29.14 -31.54 18.06
N ASP A 273 27.87 -31.13 17.95
CA ASP A 273 26.72 -31.92 18.43
C ASP A 273 26.59 -33.27 17.70
N ARG A 274 26.85 -33.30 16.38
CA ARG A 274 26.84 -34.56 15.60
C ARG A 274 27.96 -35.52 15.98
N ILE A 275 29.15 -35.00 16.27
CA ILE A 275 30.27 -35.85 16.71
C ILE A 275 29.95 -36.46 18.07
N ILE A 276 29.34 -35.69 18.97
CA ILE A 276 28.91 -36.18 20.29
C ILE A 276 27.83 -37.26 20.15
N GLU A 277 26.85 -37.10 19.25
CA GLU A 277 25.83 -38.13 18.99
C GLU A 277 26.42 -39.41 18.37
N GLU A 278 27.40 -39.31 17.46
CA GLU A 278 28.09 -40.49 16.88
C GLU A 278 28.95 -41.22 17.93
N ASP A 279 29.67 -40.48 18.79
CA ASP A 279 30.48 -41.07 19.88
C ASP A 279 29.60 -41.76 20.95
N GLU A 280 28.40 -41.23 21.25
CA GLU A 280 27.44 -41.86 22.18
C GLU A 280 26.77 -43.12 21.61
N GLU A 281 26.47 -43.17 20.30
CA GLU A 281 25.93 -44.38 19.65
C GLU A 281 26.97 -45.52 19.56
N ASP A 282 28.24 -45.18 19.30
CA ASP A 282 29.33 -46.17 19.26
C ASP A 282 29.57 -46.79 20.65
N ASP A 283 29.55 -45.98 21.72
CA ASP A 283 29.68 -46.46 23.11
C ASP A 283 28.50 -47.38 23.51
N GLU A 284 27.24 -47.07 23.17
CA GLU A 284 26.09 -47.95 23.47
C GLU A 284 26.13 -49.28 22.69
N SER A 285 26.70 -49.28 21.48
CA SER A 285 26.86 -50.49 20.67
C SER A 285 27.93 -51.44 21.21
N GLU A 286 28.96 -50.91 21.87
CA GLU A 286 30.04 -51.71 22.47
C GLU A 286 29.56 -52.43 23.75
N TYR A 287 28.69 -51.81 24.56
CA TYR A 287 28.10 -52.46 25.74
C TYR A 287 27.05 -53.54 25.41
N THR A 288 26.35 -53.43 24.28
CA THR A 288 25.33 -54.44 23.90
C THR A 288 25.95 -55.73 23.35
N LEU A 289 27.16 -55.70 22.81
CA LEU A 289 27.89 -56.89 22.34
C LEU A 289 28.55 -57.70 23.46
N GLU A 290 28.92 -57.09 24.59
CA GLU A 290 29.50 -57.82 25.74
C GLU A 290 28.46 -58.54 26.62
N SER A 291 27.17 -58.19 26.53
CA SER A 291 26.11 -58.81 27.37
C SER A 291 25.41 -60.02 26.75
N GLY A 292 25.79 -60.41 25.52
CA GLY A 292 25.09 -61.39 24.69
C GLY A 292 25.79 -62.74 24.49
N ASN A 293 26.60 -63.20 25.44
CA ASN A 293 27.26 -64.52 25.38
C ASN A 293 27.02 -65.36 26.63
#